data_AF-A0A2E6VWL8-F1
#
_entry.id   AF-A0A2E6VWL8-F1
#
_cell.length_a   1.000
_cell.length_b   1.000
_cell.length_c   1.000
_cell.angle_alpha   90.00
_cell.angle_beta   90.00
_cell.angle_gamma   90.00
#
_symmetry.space_group_name_H-M   'P 1'
#
loop_
_entity.id
_entity.type
_entity.pdbx_description
1 polymer ?
#
loop_
_entity_poly.entity_id
_entity_poly.type
_entity_poly.pdbx_seq_one_letter_code
_entity_poly.pdbx_strand_id
1 'polypeptide(L)'
;MEPSNFGTLIVIEPGGTTMRVALNSPYLRIGRSESCDLVLSDPKVSRLHLEMTIVNNQAHFSNVSRSSQFIFGGQEVKKATLSHGQTLTVGGTRLFFLTSEASEFSADDGEATAQTAFGELDEPYEMTVSDHSKARLVVVRPSEIREVKIQKDKLTLGRSSKADLSIDHEKVSRLHCQITLQEDGNLLIEDLGSTNGTFFKGDNVERIELKPNQSFSVGDAKIVFKPAAMALLEEFTVTVDSGSVQALPQLKAARRGAKLAQKGSKRPVIIIPGFLGSELTLNGKVIWPKVKDFLKNPETLKLPEVIEGVEATALVDEVVVFPGLLRLDAYQRLTRYLQENLEYEEGKNLFPFAWDWRRDLRRAASGLGELIHKLRDENIIDEKVILMGHSAGCQVARYYVERMGGRHYVDRLILMGGPMQGSLKPLTSVWNSAGFFGWNKDRVSKVLGSFPGLYQLLPRSECIFHEDGTPFNIWEDKSWLPEEVHPVLDDAREFQEDLPNKSRVPVVSIFGYGQKTAEKLFVKRDDEGKVVSCRIQYTDQGDGTVLQDSAILPDSEIHPVQQQHGALYTDADVRMRLRLELVGL
;
A
#
# COMPACT_ATOMS: atom_id res chain seq x y z
N MET A 1 -4.35 11.88 20.09
CA MET A 1 -5.58 11.08 20.20
C MET A 1 -5.22 9.72 19.64
N GLU A 2 -5.23 8.67 20.45
CA GLU A 2 -5.03 7.31 19.94
C GLU A 2 -6.09 7.01 18.86
N PRO A 3 -5.73 6.26 17.80
CA PRO A 3 -6.72 5.80 16.82
C PRO A 3 -7.81 5.05 17.57
N SER A 4 -9.06 5.47 17.38
CA SER A 4 -10.21 4.82 18.01
C SER A 4 -10.33 3.40 17.47
N ASN A 5 -9.91 2.40 18.24
CA ASN A 5 -10.07 1.00 17.90
C ASN A 5 -11.47 0.54 18.30
N PHE A 6 -12.35 0.38 17.31
CA PHE A 6 -13.74 -0.04 17.50
C PHE A 6 -13.91 -1.57 17.51
N GLY A 7 -12.82 -2.33 17.41
CA GLY A 7 -12.81 -3.79 17.39
C GLY A 7 -12.12 -4.36 16.16
N THR A 8 -12.29 -5.65 15.95
CA THR A 8 -11.73 -6.42 14.82
C THR A 8 -12.82 -7.26 14.17
N LEU A 9 -12.89 -7.25 12.85
CA LEU A 9 -13.71 -8.19 12.08
C LEU A 9 -12.81 -9.29 11.50
N ILE A 10 -13.02 -10.55 11.89
CA ILE A 10 -12.39 -11.69 11.23
C ILE A 10 -13.28 -12.11 10.06
N VAL A 11 -12.74 -12.07 8.85
CA VAL A 11 -13.42 -12.40 7.60
C VAL A 11 -12.88 -13.70 7.06
N ILE A 12 -13.75 -14.69 6.83
CA ILE A 12 -13.38 -16.00 6.28
C ILE A 12 -14.12 -16.20 4.97
N GLU A 13 -13.39 -16.16 3.87
CA GLU A 13 -13.96 -16.34 2.53
C GLU A 13 -14.16 -17.83 2.20
N PRO A 14 -15.03 -18.19 1.23
CA PRO A 14 -15.30 -19.58 0.84
C PRO A 14 -14.05 -20.39 0.44
N GLY A 15 -12.98 -19.71 0.01
CA GLY A 15 -11.69 -20.32 -0.35
C GLY A 15 -10.79 -20.65 0.84
N GLY A 16 -11.25 -20.44 2.08
CA GLY A 16 -10.46 -20.65 3.29
C GLY A 16 -9.57 -19.47 3.68
N THR A 17 -9.61 -18.37 2.93
CA THR A 17 -8.83 -17.18 3.25
C THR A 17 -9.40 -16.45 4.45
N THR A 18 -8.55 -16.21 5.45
CA THR A 18 -8.92 -15.47 6.66
C THR A 18 -8.25 -14.09 6.69
N MET A 19 -9.02 -13.05 6.99
CA MET A 19 -8.56 -11.66 7.13
C MET A 19 -8.95 -11.14 8.51
N ARG A 20 -8.04 -10.45 9.20
CA ARG A 20 -8.34 -9.64 10.38
C ARG A 20 -8.50 -8.19 9.96
N VAL A 21 -9.64 -7.58 10.19
CA VAL A 21 -9.90 -6.19 9.82
C VAL A 21 -10.00 -5.36 11.09
N ALA A 22 -8.94 -4.61 11.40
CA ALA A 22 -8.96 -3.61 12.46
C ALA A 22 -9.90 -2.47 12.08
N LEU A 23 -10.84 -2.15 12.96
CA LEU A 23 -11.91 -1.20 12.72
C LEU A 23 -11.55 0.15 13.32
N ASN A 24 -11.01 1.05 12.50
CA ASN A 24 -10.73 2.44 12.91
C ASN A 24 -11.88 3.39 12.54
N SER A 25 -12.96 2.86 11.93
CA SER A 25 -14.21 3.57 11.67
C SER A 25 -15.37 2.86 12.38
N PRO A 26 -16.32 3.61 12.96
CA PRO A 26 -17.56 3.04 13.47
C PRO A 26 -18.54 2.72 12.34
N TYR A 27 -18.22 2.95 11.06
CA TYR A 27 -19.09 2.62 9.93
C TYR A 27 -18.28 1.95 8.81
N LEU A 28 -18.84 0.93 8.17
CA LEU A 28 -18.17 0.15 7.11
C LEU A 28 -19.16 -0.31 6.05
N ARG A 29 -18.84 -0.10 4.78
CA ARG A 29 -19.54 -0.73 3.65
C ARG A 29 -18.82 -2.00 3.25
N ILE A 30 -19.58 -3.08 3.12
CA ILE A 30 -19.06 -4.41 2.83
C ILE A 30 -19.75 -4.94 1.57
N GLY A 31 -18.97 -5.41 0.61
CA GLY A 31 -19.51 -5.94 -0.64
C GLY A 31 -18.41 -6.42 -1.57
N ARG A 32 -18.78 -6.96 -2.73
CA ARG A 32 -17.78 -7.40 -3.72
C ARG A 32 -17.29 -6.30 -4.65
N SER A 33 -17.93 -5.13 -4.61
CA SER A 33 -17.48 -3.98 -5.40
C SER A 33 -16.24 -3.40 -4.76
N GLU A 34 -15.29 -3.04 -5.60
CA GLU A 34 -14.12 -2.27 -5.21
C GLU A 34 -14.53 -0.98 -4.47
N SER A 35 -15.67 -0.35 -4.79
CA SER A 35 -16.13 0.85 -4.08
C SER A 35 -16.45 0.66 -2.57
N CYS A 36 -16.43 -0.57 -2.05
CA CYS A 36 -16.67 -0.86 -0.63
C CYS A 36 -15.41 -0.64 0.21
N ASP A 37 -15.62 -0.39 1.51
CA ASP A 37 -14.55 -0.18 2.49
C ASP A 37 -13.91 -1.53 2.88
N LEU A 38 -14.71 -2.60 2.89
CA LEU A 38 -14.26 -3.99 2.93
C LEU A 38 -14.73 -4.74 1.67
N VAL A 39 -13.79 -5.07 0.80
CA VAL A 39 -14.05 -5.74 -0.48
C VAL A 39 -13.93 -7.26 -0.32
N LEU A 40 -15.04 -7.97 -0.51
CA LEU A 40 -15.12 -9.43 -0.47
C LEU A 40 -14.97 -10.02 -1.88
N SER A 41 -14.15 -11.04 -2.04
CA SER A 41 -13.91 -11.75 -3.30
C SER A 41 -15.04 -12.70 -3.66
N ASP A 42 -15.95 -12.96 -2.73
CA ASP A 42 -17.05 -13.92 -2.88
C ASP A 42 -18.07 -13.47 -3.95
N PRO A 43 -18.23 -14.24 -5.05
CA PRO A 43 -19.10 -13.86 -6.16
C PRO A 43 -20.59 -13.87 -5.77
N LYS A 44 -20.98 -14.53 -4.67
CA LYS A 44 -22.35 -14.53 -4.15
C LYS A 44 -22.66 -13.26 -3.34
N VAL A 45 -21.65 -12.47 -3.02
CA VAL A 45 -21.83 -11.18 -2.34
C VAL A 45 -22.26 -10.13 -3.36
N SER A 46 -23.22 -9.28 -3.01
CA SER A 46 -23.62 -8.18 -3.88
C SER A 46 -22.55 -7.09 -3.94
N ARG A 47 -22.56 -6.28 -5.02
CA ARG A 47 -21.58 -5.20 -5.22
C ARG A 47 -21.43 -4.34 -3.97
N LEU A 48 -22.55 -3.90 -3.41
CA LEU A 48 -22.67 -3.42 -2.05
C LEU A 48 -23.68 -4.34 -1.36
N HIS A 49 -23.31 -4.99 -0.26
CA HIS A 49 -24.15 -6.00 0.38
C HIS A 49 -24.57 -5.57 1.78
N LEU A 50 -23.62 -5.17 2.62
CA LEU A 50 -23.88 -4.77 4.00
C LEU A 50 -23.36 -3.37 4.27
N GLU A 51 -24.06 -2.67 5.15
CA GLU A 51 -23.52 -1.56 5.92
C GLU A 51 -23.42 -2.02 7.37
N MET A 52 -22.27 -1.78 7.99
CA MET A 52 -22.03 -2.05 9.39
C MET A 52 -21.88 -0.72 10.13
N THR A 53 -22.42 -0.64 11.34
CA THR A 53 -22.21 0.49 12.25
C THR A 53 -21.92 -0.01 13.65
N ILE A 54 -20.94 0.57 14.33
CA ILE A 54 -20.55 0.19 15.69
C ILE A 54 -21.16 1.20 16.66
N VAL A 55 -22.02 0.69 17.54
CA VAL A 55 -22.67 1.47 18.59
C VAL A 55 -22.57 0.66 19.88
N ASN A 56 -22.11 1.27 20.97
CA ASN A 56 -22.00 0.62 22.29
C ASN A 56 -21.23 -0.73 22.25
N ASN A 57 -20.08 -0.77 21.57
CA ASN A 57 -19.26 -1.98 21.39
C ASN A 57 -20.00 -3.17 20.72
N GLN A 58 -21.05 -2.90 19.94
CA GLN A 58 -21.76 -3.88 19.13
C GLN A 58 -21.75 -3.49 17.66
N ALA A 59 -21.57 -4.46 16.77
CA ALA A 59 -21.57 -4.24 15.32
C ALA A 59 -22.97 -4.50 14.75
N HIS A 60 -23.66 -3.45 14.33
CA HIS A 60 -24.96 -3.49 13.70
C HIS A 60 -24.82 -3.57 12.18
N PHE A 61 -25.26 -4.67 11.58
CA PHE A 61 -25.27 -4.89 10.14
C PHE A 61 -26.66 -4.66 9.57
N SER A 62 -26.72 -3.97 8.43
CA SER A 62 -27.92 -3.79 7.63
C SER A 62 -27.68 -4.28 6.20
N ASN A 63 -28.59 -5.08 5.68
CA ASN A 63 -28.59 -5.51 4.29
C ASN A 63 -29.01 -4.35 3.40
N VAL A 64 -28.12 -3.94 2.51
CA VAL A 64 -28.38 -2.94 1.46
C VAL A 64 -28.47 -3.56 0.08
N SER A 65 -28.25 -4.87 -0.04
CA SER A 65 -28.50 -5.62 -1.26
C SER A 65 -30.00 -5.80 -1.52
N ARG A 66 -30.39 -5.66 -2.79
CA ARG A 66 -31.75 -5.97 -3.28
C ARG A 66 -31.92 -7.44 -3.67
N SER A 67 -30.82 -8.15 -3.93
CA SER A 67 -30.81 -9.44 -4.62
C SER A 67 -30.33 -10.60 -3.75
N SER A 68 -29.80 -10.33 -2.56
CA SER A 68 -29.20 -11.34 -1.70
C SER A 68 -29.42 -11.00 -0.23
N GLN A 69 -29.82 -11.98 0.59
CA GLN A 69 -29.84 -11.85 2.05
C GLN A 69 -28.50 -12.28 2.65
N PHE A 70 -28.30 -11.97 3.94
CA PHE A 70 -27.22 -12.52 4.74
C PHE A 70 -27.81 -13.34 5.89
N ILE A 71 -27.03 -14.29 6.40
CA ILE A 71 -27.45 -15.27 7.38
C ILE A 71 -26.88 -14.88 8.75
N PHE A 72 -27.72 -14.86 9.77
CA PHE A 72 -27.33 -14.70 11.17
C PHE A 72 -28.08 -15.72 12.02
N GLY A 73 -27.37 -16.44 12.91
CA GLY A 73 -27.99 -17.50 13.72
C GLY A 73 -28.64 -18.62 12.88
N GLY A 74 -28.15 -18.87 11.66
CA GLY A 74 -28.70 -19.87 10.74
C GLY A 74 -29.96 -19.42 9.98
N GLN A 75 -30.40 -18.17 10.12
CA GLN A 75 -31.57 -17.62 9.41
C GLN A 75 -31.20 -16.45 8.50
N GLU A 76 -31.88 -16.32 7.36
CA GLU A 76 -31.75 -15.12 6.52
C GLU A 76 -32.39 -13.91 7.19
N VAL A 77 -31.61 -12.84 7.34
CA VAL A 77 -32.04 -11.61 8.01
C VAL A 77 -31.68 -10.38 7.18
N LYS A 78 -32.44 -9.29 7.40
CA LYS A 78 -32.15 -7.97 6.82
C LYS A 78 -31.26 -7.11 7.71
N LYS A 79 -31.23 -7.38 9.01
CA LYS A 79 -30.41 -6.69 9.99
C LYS A 79 -29.94 -7.68 11.04
N ALA A 80 -28.74 -7.48 11.57
CA ALA A 80 -28.19 -8.26 12.66
C ALA A 80 -27.34 -7.36 13.55
N THR A 81 -27.23 -7.72 14.82
CA THR A 81 -26.31 -7.08 15.76
C THR A 81 -25.37 -8.14 16.27
N LEU A 82 -24.08 -7.96 16.08
CA LEU A 82 -23.04 -8.84 16.57
C LEU A 82 -22.40 -8.25 17.82
N SER A 83 -22.47 -9.00 18.91
CA SER A 83 -21.62 -8.84 20.09
C SER A 83 -20.27 -9.53 19.88
N HIS A 84 -19.34 -9.32 20.81
CA HIS A 84 -18.05 -10.01 20.83
C HIS A 84 -18.19 -11.53 20.60
N GLY A 85 -17.37 -12.07 19.69
CA GLY A 85 -17.31 -13.49 19.35
C GLY A 85 -18.42 -13.99 18.42
N GLN A 86 -19.39 -13.15 18.05
CA GLN A 86 -20.49 -13.56 17.18
C GLN A 86 -20.14 -13.47 15.70
N THR A 87 -20.90 -14.20 14.88
CA THR A 87 -20.69 -14.27 13.43
C THR A 87 -21.97 -14.16 12.63
N LEU A 88 -21.83 -13.64 11.42
CA LEU A 88 -22.81 -13.72 10.35
C LEU A 88 -22.17 -14.27 9.07
N THR A 89 -22.98 -14.73 8.13
CA THR A 89 -22.53 -15.19 6.81
C THR A 89 -23.18 -14.35 5.72
N VAL A 90 -22.39 -13.87 4.77
CA VAL A 90 -22.85 -13.10 3.62
C VAL A 90 -22.33 -13.79 2.35
N GLY A 91 -23.23 -14.26 1.48
CA GLY A 91 -22.83 -15.21 0.44
C GLY A 91 -22.37 -16.54 1.07
N GLY A 92 -21.13 -16.94 0.82
CA GLY A 92 -20.40 -17.97 1.58
C GLY A 92 -19.31 -17.41 2.50
N THR A 93 -19.17 -16.09 2.62
CA THR A 93 -18.17 -15.44 3.48
C THR A 93 -18.69 -15.30 4.90
N ARG A 94 -17.91 -15.68 5.91
CA ARG A 94 -18.25 -15.51 7.32
C ARG A 94 -17.55 -14.28 7.88
N LEU A 95 -18.27 -13.46 8.65
CA LEU A 95 -17.73 -12.31 9.37
C LEU A 95 -17.88 -12.58 10.87
N PHE A 96 -16.82 -12.41 11.64
CA PHE A 96 -16.79 -12.57 13.11
C PHE A 96 -16.34 -11.27 13.75
N PHE A 97 -17.05 -10.80 14.77
CA PHE A 97 -16.73 -9.52 15.41
C PHE A 97 -16.08 -9.72 16.78
N LEU A 98 -14.97 -9.05 17.04
CA LEU A 98 -14.26 -8.99 18.32
C LEU A 98 -14.16 -7.53 18.77
N THR A 99 -14.44 -7.27 20.03
CA THR A 99 -14.31 -5.92 20.64
C THR A 99 -12.86 -5.62 21.03
N SER A 100 -12.50 -4.34 21.09
CA SER A 100 -11.17 -3.87 21.50
C SER A 100 -10.89 -4.02 23.01
N GLU A 101 -11.93 -4.01 23.85
CA GLU A 101 -11.82 -4.13 25.32
C GLU A 101 -11.51 -5.56 25.82
N ALA A 102 -11.45 -6.56 24.95
CA ALA A 102 -11.21 -7.95 25.35
C ALA A 102 -9.71 -8.29 25.58
N SER A 103 -8.80 -7.32 25.46
CA SER A 103 -7.35 -7.53 25.63
C SER A 103 -6.88 -7.65 27.09
N GLU A 104 -7.77 -7.50 28.08
CA GLU A 104 -7.43 -7.63 29.51
C GLU A 104 -7.74 -9.01 30.13
N PHE A 105 -8.11 -10.02 29.33
CA PHE A 105 -8.14 -11.39 29.84
C PHE A 105 -6.73 -11.99 29.85
N SER A 106 -6.28 -12.31 31.07
CA SER A 106 -5.04 -13.02 31.35
C SER A 106 -4.83 -14.22 30.44
N ALA A 107 -3.61 -14.37 29.95
CA ALA A 107 -3.12 -15.40 29.03
C ALA A 107 -3.11 -16.83 29.60
N ASP A 108 -4.17 -17.26 30.30
CA ASP A 108 -4.26 -18.62 30.84
C ASP A 108 -5.60 -19.32 30.59
N ASP A 109 -6.69 -18.62 30.27
CA ASP A 109 -7.98 -19.27 29.98
C ASP A 109 -8.80 -18.47 28.94
N GLY A 110 -8.56 -18.66 27.63
CA GLY A 110 -9.43 -18.05 26.62
C GLY A 110 -8.99 -18.13 25.15
N GLU A 111 -7.69 -18.20 24.86
CA GLU A 111 -7.16 -18.31 23.48
C GLU A 111 -7.61 -19.59 22.75
N ALA A 112 -7.95 -20.63 23.52
CA ALA A 112 -8.39 -21.92 23.00
C ALA A 112 -9.70 -21.84 22.18
N THR A 113 -10.58 -20.86 22.39
CA THR A 113 -11.92 -20.87 21.74
C THR A 113 -11.95 -20.26 20.34
N ALA A 114 -11.04 -19.32 20.03
CA ALA A 114 -10.91 -18.80 18.67
C ALA A 114 -10.10 -19.77 17.79
N GLN A 115 -9.02 -20.37 18.32
CA GLN A 115 -8.20 -21.34 17.58
C GLN A 115 -8.88 -22.69 17.34
N THR A 116 -9.79 -23.13 18.22
CA THR A 116 -10.50 -24.42 18.03
C THR A 116 -11.70 -24.35 17.09
N ALA A 117 -12.23 -23.16 16.79
CA ALA A 117 -13.33 -22.99 15.83
C ALA A 117 -12.86 -22.90 14.36
N PHE A 118 -11.59 -22.61 14.14
CA PHE A 118 -10.98 -22.45 12.81
C PHE A 118 -9.77 -23.36 12.72
N GLY A 119 -10.02 -24.57 12.19
CA GLY A 119 -8.97 -25.57 12.00
C GLY A 119 -7.73 -25.00 11.33
N GLU A 120 -6.57 -25.47 11.79
CA GLU A 120 -5.20 -25.13 11.37
C GLU A 120 -5.08 -24.70 9.90
N LEU A 121 -5.27 -23.41 9.64
CA LEU A 121 -4.97 -22.75 8.36
C LEU A 121 -4.54 -21.32 8.68
N ASP A 122 -3.31 -20.99 8.27
CA ASP A 122 -2.72 -19.66 8.06
C ASP A 122 -3.19 -18.51 8.97
N GLU A 123 -2.30 -18.00 9.82
CA GLU A 123 -2.48 -16.78 10.62
C GLU A 123 -3.20 -15.68 9.80
N PRO A 124 -4.33 -15.15 10.29
CA PRO A 124 -5.11 -14.17 9.53
C PRO A 124 -4.29 -12.90 9.33
N TYR A 125 -4.14 -12.47 8.07
CA TYR A 125 -3.43 -11.22 7.80
C TYR A 125 -4.29 -10.01 8.19
N GLU A 126 -3.63 -8.95 8.64
CA GLU A 126 -4.30 -7.76 9.16
C GLU A 126 -4.55 -6.71 8.07
N MET A 127 -5.74 -6.13 8.06
CA MET A 127 -6.12 -4.97 7.27
C MET A 127 -6.63 -3.90 8.21
N THR A 128 -6.33 -2.64 7.91
CA THR A 128 -6.93 -1.51 8.60
C THR A 128 -7.96 -0.86 7.70
N VAL A 129 -9.19 -0.66 8.19
CA VAL A 129 -10.15 0.22 7.52
C VAL A 129 -10.09 1.59 8.19
N SER A 130 -9.68 2.59 7.41
CA SER A 130 -9.62 3.98 7.86
C SER A 130 -11.01 4.61 7.91
N ASP A 131 -11.22 5.58 8.80
CA ASP A 131 -12.47 6.33 8.87
C ASP A 131 -12.56 7.41 7.80
N HIS A 132 -13.22 7.07 6.68
CA HIS A 132 -13.48 8.00 5.58
C HIS A 132 -14.82 8.75 5.74
N SER A 133 -15.52 8.66 6.87
CA SER A 133 -16.85 9.28 7.04
C SER A 133 -16.82 10.81 7.01
N LYS A 134 -15.66 11.43 7.29
CA LYS A 134 -15.46 12.87 7.29
C LYS A 134 -14.21 13.27 6.53
N ALA A 135 -14.22 14.50 6.03
CA ALA A 135 -13.04 15.15 5.49
C ALA A 135 -11.95 15.25 6.57
N ARG A 136 -10.69 15.03 6.18
CA ARG A 136 -9.55 15.01 7.10
C ARG A 136 -8.28 15.51 6.43
N LEU A 137 -7.35 15.99 7.26
CA LEU A 137 -6.01 16.40 6.88
C LEU A 137 -5.03 15.37 7.42
N VAL A 138 -4.16 14.82 6.56
CA VAL A 138 -3.03 14.00 7.00
C VAL A 138 -1.79 14.89 7.03
N VAL A 139 -1.25 15.11 8.21
CA VAL A 139 -0.02 15.88 8.42
C VAL A 139 1.14 14.91 8.41
N VAL A 140 2.07 15.11 7.48
CA VAL A 140 3.29 14.32 7.33
C VAL A 140 4.49 15.20 7.68
N ARG A 141 5.26 14.76 8.67
CA ARG A 141 6.52 15.35 9.13
C ARG A 141 7.56 14.24 9.31
N PRO A 142 8.87 14.55 9.32
CA PRO A 142 9.90 13.56 9.59
C PRO A 142 9.72 12.82 10.93
N SER A 143 9.19 13.51 11.94
CA SER A 143 9.00 12.94 13.28
C SER A 143 7.67 12.24 13.51
N GLU A 144 6.66 12.52 12.68
CA GLU A 144 5.30 11.98 12.90
C GLU A 144 4.43 12.07 11.64
N ILE A 145 3.50 11.12 11.53
CA ILE A 145 2.30 11.24 10.71
C ILE A 145 1.08 11.20 11.61
N ARG A 146 0.15 12.13 11.39
CA ARG A 146 -1.11 12.16 12.13
C ARG A 146 -2.26 12.65 11.28
N GLU A 147 -3.45 12.11 11.54
CA GLU A 147 -4.69 12.55 10.92
C GLU A 147 -5.43 13.55 11.80
N VAL A 148 -6.03 14.56 11.17
CA VAL A 148 -6.86 15.57 11.82
C VAL A 148 -8.18 15.68 11.07
N LYS A 149 -9.27 15.27 11.73
CA LYS A 149 -10.62 15.38 11.16
C LYS A 149 -11.03 16.85 11.07
N ILE A 150 -11.60 17.25 9.93
CA ILE A 150 -12.17 18.58 9.72
C ILE A 150 -13.54 18.60 10.40
N GLN A 151 -13.64 19.34 11.51
CA GLN A 151 -14.87 19.44 12.32
C GLN A 151 -15.56 20.80 12.22
N LYS A 152 -14.89 21.78 11.62
CA LYS A 152 -15.35 23.15 11.46
C LYS A 152 -15.15 23.57 10.01
N ASP A 153 -15.99 24.47 9.52
CA ASP A 153 -15.85 25.02 8.16
C ASP A 153 -14.58 25.85 8.02
N LYS A 154 -14.05 26.38 9.14
CA LYS A 154 -12.85 27.19 9.18
C LYS A 154 -11.91 26.72 10.29
N LEU A 155 -10.65 26.48 9.93
CA LEU A 155 -9.58 26.00 10.81
C LEU A 155 -8.35 26.90 10.65
N THR A 156 -7.60 27.08 11.72
CA THR A 156 -6.31 27.77 11.69
C THR A 156 -5.15 26.78 11.82
N LEU A 157 -4.09 26.95 11.03
CA LEU A 157 -2.84 26.20 11.12
C LEU A 157 -1.73 27.15 11.58
N GLY A 158 -0.92 26.74 12.55
CA GLY A 158 0.26 27.51 12.98
C GLY A 158 1.05 26.80 14.08
N ARG A 159 2.15 27.41 14.55
CA ARG A 159 2.96 26.87 15.65
C ARG A 159 2.32 27.04 17.02
N SER A 160 1.41 28.01 17.16
CA SER A 160 0.75 28.28 18.44
C SER A 160 -0.10 27.08 18.85
N SER A 161 -0.04 26.69 20.13
CA SER A 161 -0.98 25.72 20.72
C SER A 161 -2.44 26.20 20.68
N LYS A 162 -2.68 27.47 20.34
CA LYS A 162 -4.03 28.03 20.12
C LYS A 162 -4.55 27.84 18.69
N ALA A 163 -3.72 27.42 17.74
CA ALA A 163 -4.18 27.09 16.39
C ALA A 163 -4.96 25.77 16.42
N ASP A 164 -5.99 25.64 15.59
CA ASP A 164 -6.76 24.39 15.49
C ASP A 164 -5.87 23.21 15.03
N LEU A 165 -4.90 23.50 14.16
CA LEU A 165 -3.86 22.59 13.70
C LEU A 165 -2.47 23.10 14.08
N SER A 166 -1.96 22.63 15.22
CA SER A 166 -0.66 23.06 15.75
C SER A 166 0.51 22.30 15.12
N ILE A 167 1.39 22.97 14.38
CA ILE A 167 2.64 22.41 13.85
C ILE A 167 3.82 23.02 14.61
N ASP A 168 4.38 22.26 15.56
CA ASP A 168 5.50 22.74 16.36
C ASP A 168 6.81 22.71 15.58
N HIS A 169 7.09 23.81 14.89
CA HIS A 169 8.30 23.98 14.10
C HIS A 169 8.67 25.47 13.96
N GLU A 170 9.96 25.79 14.08
CA GLU A 170 10.46 27.17 14.10
C GLU A 170 10.11 27.99 12.84
N LYS A 171 10.03 27.31 11.68
CA LYS A 171 9.65 27.95 10.40
C LYS A 171 8.15 28.19 10.25
N VAL A 172 7.33 27.76 11.20
CA VAL A 172 5.88 27.96 11.17
C VAL A 172 5.51 29.13 12.07
N SER A 173 4.87 30.17 11.50
CA SER A 173 4.29 31.29 12.25
C SER A 173 3.24 30.84 13.27
N ARG A 174 3.05 31.63 14.34
CA ARG A 174 2.07 31.32 15.41
C ARG A 174 0.67 31.04 14.87
N LEU A 175 0.21 31.88 13.95
CA LEU A 175 -0.92 31.63 13.04
C LEU A 175 -0.34 31.79 11.64
N HIS A 176 -0.34 30.72 10.85
CA HIS A 176 0.37 30.65 9.59
C HIS A 176 -0.58 30.75 8.41
N CYS A 177 -1.57 29.87 8.36
CA CYS A 177 -2.59 29.89 7.33
C CYS A 177 -3.96 29.52 7.91
N GLN A 178 -4.99 29.82 7.14
CA GLN A 178 -6.38 29.45 7.39
C GLN A 178 -6.83 28.45 6.34
N ILE A 179 -7.60 27.47 6.77
CA ILE A 179 -8.16 26.41 5.95
C ILE A 179 -9.67 26.52 6.04
N THR A 180 -10.35 26.68 4.90
CA THR A 180 -11.80 26.80 4.83
C THR A 180 -12.37 25.70 3.94
N LEU A 181 -13.26 24.86 4.47
CA LEU A 181 -14.03 23.91 3.68
C LEU A 181 -15.08 24.66 2.85
N GLN A 182 -15.02 24.52 1.53
CA GLN A 182 -15.96 25.14 0.60
C GLN A 182 -17.20 24.25 0.40
N GLU A 183 -18.28 24.83 -0.12
CA GLU A 183 -19.55 24.12 -0.40
C GLU A 183 -19.39 23.01 -1.44
N ASP A 184 -18.41 23.13 -2.36
CA ASP A 184 -18.08 22.13 -3.37
C ASP A 184 -17.22 20.97 -2.84
N GLY A 185 -16.87 20.99 -1.56
CA GLY A 185 -16.05 19.96 -0.92
C GLY A 185 -14.54 20.17 -1.07
N ASN A 186 -14.07 21.22 -1.76
CA ASN A 186 -12.66 21.59 -1.81
C ASN A 186 -12.25 22.38 -0.56
N LEU A 187 -10.93 22.51 -0.34
CA LEU A 187 -10.41 23.37 0.72
C LEU A 187 -9.82 24.64 0.13
N LEU A 188 -10.18 25.79 0.68
CA LEU A 188 -9.49 27.04 0.43
C LEU A 188 -8.43 27.26 1.51
N ILE A 189 -7.16 27.39 1.10
CA ILE A 189 -6.04 27.70 1.98
C ILE A 189 -5.65 29.16 1.75
N GLU A 190 -5.55 29.94 2.83
CA GLU A 190 -5.17 31.37 2.81
C GLU A 190 -4.01 31.61 3.78
N ASP A 191 -2.87 32.05 3.28
CA ASP A 191 -1.73 32.46 4.11
C ASP A 191 -2.07 33.75 4.89
N LEU A 192 -1.72 33.81 6.17
CA LEU A 192 -2.07 34.92 7.07
C LEU A 192 -0.91 35.91 7.27
N GLY A 193 -0.06 36.07 6.25
CA GLY A 193 1.16 36.89 6.33
C GLY A 193 2.27 36.18 7.09
N SER A 194 2.44 34.89 6.83
CA SER A 194 3.44 34.06 7.49
C SER A 194 4.86 34.46 7.10
N THR A 195 5.85 34.18 7.97
CA THR A 195 7.23 34.63 7.73
C THR A 195 7.94 33.83 6.64
N ASN A 196 7.64 32.52 6.54
CA ASN A 196 8.28 31.63 5.57
C ASN A 196 7.36 31.24 4.42
N GLY A 197 6.07 31.57 4.49
CA GLY A 197 5.09 31.31 3.46
C GLY A 197 4.47 29.92 3.48
N THR A 198 3.33 29.82 2.80
CA THR A 198 2.62 28.59 2.45
C THR A 198 3.00 28.17 1.03
N PHE A 199 3.25 26.87 0.80
CA PHE A 199 3.72 26.38 -0.50
C PHE A 199 2.78 25.34 -1.11
N PHE A 200 2.54 25.42 -2.41
CA PHE A 200 1.82 24.43 -3.20
C PHE A 200 2.65 24.05 -4.43
N LYS A 201 2.96 22.76 -4.59
CA LYS A 201 3.82 22.23 -5.67
C LYS A 201 5.18 22.95 -5.80
N GLY A 202 5.72 23.42 -4.68
CA GLY A 202 7.01 24.12 -4.62
C GLY A 202 6.91 25.65 -4.76
N ASP A 203 5.78 26.16 -5.21
CA ASP A 203 5.55 27.60 -5.36
C ASP A 203 4.95 28.20 -4.09
N ASN A 204 5.41 29.39 -3.71
CA ASN A 204 4.85 30.16 -2.61
C ASN A 204 3.48 30.73 -3.03
N VAL A 205 2.46 30.57 -2.19
CA VAL A 205 1.08 30.96 -2.50
C VAL A 205 0.45 31.72 -1.34
N GLU A 206 -0.25 32.82 -1.66
CA GLU A 206 -1.09 33.55 -0.69
C GLU A 206 -2.45 32.88 -0.53
N ARG A 207 -2.99 32.30 -1.61
CA ARG A 207 -4.31 31.65 -1.64
C ARG A 207 -4.31 30.49 -2.63
N ILE A 208 -4.81 29.34 -2.23
CA ILE A 208 -4.94 28.16 -3.10
C ILE A 208 -6.22 27.38 -2.79
N GLU A 209 -6.91 26.97 -3.84
CA GLU A 209 -7.97 25.96 -3.76
C GLU A 209 -7.34 24.56 -3.90
N LEU A 210 -7.44 23.78 -2.84
CA LEU A 210 -6.87 22.46 -2.70
C LEU A 210 -7.95 21.41 -2.94
N LYS A 211 -7.79 20.67 -4.03
CA LYS A 211 -8.70 19.58 -4.43
C LYS A 211 -8.45 18.31 -3.60
N PRO A 212 -9.40 17.36 -3.58
CA PRO A 212 -9.20 16.05 -2.96
C PRO A 212 -7.86 15.40 -3.30
N ASN A 213 -7.21 14.85 -2.29
CA ASN A 213 -5.92 14.14 -2.37
C ASN A 213 -4.73 14.99 -2.82
N GLN A 214 -4.87 16.31 -2.89
CA GLN A 214 -3.75 17.22 -3.08
C GLN A 214 -3.10 17.59 -1.74
N SER A 215 -1.89 18.14 -1.82
CA SER A 215 -1.11 18.53 -0.64
C SER A 215 -0.52 19.92 -0.77
N PHE A 216 -0.39 20.62 0.35
CA PHE A 216 0.38 21.85 0.48
C PHE A 216 1.43 21.69 1.60
N SER A 217 2.34 22.65 1.75
CA SER A 217 3.44 22.57 2.73
C SER A 217 3.64 23.87 3.50
N VAL A 218 3.98 23.71 4.77
CA VAL A 218 4.24 24.80 5.73
C VAL A 218 5.38 24.35 6.64
N GLY A 219 6.51 25.05 6.62
CA GLY A 219 7.71 24.65 7.38
C GLY A 219 8.25 23.28 6.92
N ASP A 220 8.34 22.33 7.85
CA ASP A 220 8.72 20.92 7.59
C ASP A 220 7.52 19.99 7.35
N ALA A 221 6.29 20.53 7.44
CA ALA A 221 5.08 19.74 7.35
C ALA A 221 4.49 19.76 5.94
N LYS A 222 4.14 18.58 5.44
CA LYS A 222 3.32 18.40 4.24
C LYS A 222 1.94 17.93 4.64
N ILE A 223 0.91 18.67 4.24
CA ILE A 223 -0.47 18.45 4.65
C ILE A 223 -1.26 17.96 3.44
N VAL A 224 -1.84 16.76 3.53
CA VAL A 224 -2.62 16.13 2.48
C VAL A 224 -4.09 16.19 2.82
N PHE A 225 -4.91 16.68 1.89
CA PHE A 225 -6.35 16.70 2.06
C PHE A 225 -6.97 15.37 1.62
N LYS A 226 -7.73 14.72 2.52
CA LYS A 226 -8.53 13.54 2.22
C LYS A 226 -10.02 13.89 2.35
N PRO A 227 -10.81 13.76 1.28
CA PRO A 227 -12.25 14.08 1.32
C PRO A 227 -13.04 13.07 2.16
N ALA A 228 -14.27 13.41 2.51
CA ALA A 228 -15.23 12.44 3.03
C ALA A 228 -15.67 11.48 1.90
N ALA A 229 -15.82 10.19 2.20
CA ALA A 229 -16.34 9.17 1.28
C ALA A 229 -17.74 9.50 0.74
N MET A 230 -18.55 10.26 1.49
CA MET A 230 -19.89 10.66 1.06
C MET A 230 -19.88 11.78 0.00
N ALA A 231 -19.00 12.78 0.11
CA ALA A 231 -18.87 13.83 -0.91
C ALA A 231 -18.46 13.25 -2.28
N LEU A 232 -17.71 12.15 -2.25
CA LEU A 232 -17.29 11.41 -3.44
C LEU A 232 -18.47 10.74 -4.18
N LEU A 233 -19.52 10.28 -3.47
CA LEU A 233 -20.67 9.63 -4.12
C LEU A 233 -21.56 10.62 -4.89
N GLU A 234 -21.59 11.90 -4.52
CA GLU A 234 -22.42 12.90 -5.24
C GLU A 234 -21.87 13.21 -6.63
N GLU A 235 -20.55 13.16 -6.84
CA GLU A 235 -19.96 13.23 -8.19
C GLU A 235 -20.17 11.93 -9.00
N PHE A 236 -20.23 10.75 -8.34
CA PHE A 236 -20.28 9.44 -9.01
C PHE A 236 -21.69 8.85 -9.19
N THR A 237 -22.74 9.41 -8.59
CA THR A 237 -24.11 8.86 -8.66
C THR A 237 -24.91 9.26 -9.91
N VAL A 238 -24.34 10.03 -10.84
CA VAL A 238 -25.03 10.41 -12.11
C VAL A 238 -25.13 9.26 -13.13
N THR A 239 -24.63 8.05 -12.82
CA THR A 239 -24.75 6.89 -13.72
C THR A 239 -25.06 5.58 -12.99
N VAL A 240 -26.33 5.32 -12.66
CA VAL A 240 -27.16 4.16 -13.08
C VAL A 240 -28.64 4.46 -12.73
N ASP A 241 -29.53 4.56 -13.72
CA ASP A 241 -31.00 4.74 -13.59
C ASP A 241 -31.65 3.44 -13.03
N SER A 242 -32.82 3.38 -12.36
CA SER A 242 -34.06 4.09 -12.68
C SER A 242 -35.14 3.99 -11.59
N GLY A 243 -35.91 5.08 -11.43
CA GLY A 243 -37.24 5.06 -10.80
C GLY A 243 -37.75 6.41 -10.26
N SER A 244 -38.30 7.25 -11.14
CA SER A 244 -39.15 8.43 -10.87
C SER A 244 -38.56 9.64 -10.14
N VAL A 245 -37.90 10.56 -10.88
CA VAL A 245 -38.09 12.02 -10.73
C VAL A 245 -37.89 12.66 -12.12
N GLN A 246 -38.78 13.58 -12.51
CA GLN A 246 -38.67 14.34 -13.77
C GLN A 246 -37.34 15.11 -13.82
N ALA A 247 -36.48 14.77 -14.79
CA ALA A 247 -35.16 15.38 -14.97
C ALA A 247 -35.25 16.82 -15.55
N LEU A 248 -34.52 17.75 -14.95
CA LEU A 248 -34.33 19.12 -15.46
C LEU A 248 -33.47 19.14 -16.74
N PRO A 249 -33.78 19.99 -17.74
CA PRO A 249 -33.12 19.99 -19.06
C PRO A 249 -31.61 20.27 -19.08
N GLN A 250 -31.04 20.82 -18.00
CA GLN A 250 -29.64 21.25 -17.92
C GLN A 250 -28.64 20.06 -17.85
N LEU A 251 -29.08 18.87 -17.40
CA LEU A 251 -28.25 17.67 -17.26
C LEU A 251 -27.92 16.94 -18.58
N LYS A 252 -28.71 17.16 -19.65
CA LYS A 252 -28.44 16.54 -20.97
C LYS A 252 -27.24 17.18 -21.69
N ALA A 253 -26.95 18.46 -21.40
CA ALA A 253 -25.82 19.16 -22.00
C ALA A 253 -24.48 18.72 -21.38
N ALA A 254 -24.43 18.50 -20.06
CA ALA A 254 -23.24 18.03 -19.35
C ALA A 254 -22.79 16.61 -19.79
N ARG A 255 -23.74 15.69 -20.03
CA ARG A 255 -23.44 14.34 -20.56
C ARG A 255 -22.88 14.35 -21.98
N ARG A 256 -23.29 15.30 -22.84
CA ARG A 256 -22.65 15.47 -24.17
C ARG A 256 -21.28 16.14 -24.03
N GLY A 257 -21.11 17.10 -23.12
CA GLY A 257 -19.82 17.75 -22.86
C GLY A 257 -18.74 16.79 -22.36
N ALA A 258 -19.04 15.98 -21.32
CA ALA A 258 -18.09 15.03 -20.75
C ALA A 258 -17.72 13.89 -21.71
N LYS A 259 -18.69 13.40 -22.50
CA LYS A 259 -18.45 12.37 -23.53
C LYS A 259 -17.71 12.92 -24.77
N LEU A 260 -17.74 14.24 -25.01
CA LEU A 260 -16.97 14.89 -26.07
C LEU A 260 -15.53 15.25 -25.61
N ALA A 261 -15.28 15.44 -24.31
CA ALA A 261 -13.94 15.71 -23.77
C ALA A 261 -13.07 14.44 -23.66
N GLN A 262 -13.69 13.27 -23.56
CA GLN A 262 -13.04 11.95 -23.43
C GLN A 262 -12.62 11.35 -24.78
N LYS A 263 -12.10 12.20 -25.70
CA LYS A 263 -11.74 11.82 -27.07
C LYS A 263 -10.23 11.93 -27.33
N GLY A 264 -9.43 11.71 -26.29
CA GLY A 264 -7.99 11.45 -26.36
C GLY A 264 -7.69 10.00 -25.93
N SER A 265 -6.61 9.41 -26.43
CA SER A 265 -6.15 8.09 -26.00
C SER A 265 -5.80 8.14 -24.50
N LYS A 266 -6.15 7.10 -23.73
CA LYS A 266 -5.70 6.99 -22.32
C LYS A 266 -4.20 6.71 -22.34
N ARG A 267 -3.43 7.42 -21.50
CA ARG A 267 -1.98 7.17 -21.37
C ARG A 267 -1.75 5.72 -20.96
N PRO A 268 -0.85 4.98 -21.63
CA PRO A 268 -0.56 3.60 -21.26
C PRO A 268 0.01 3.49 -19.84
N VAL A 269 -0.43 2.48 -19.10
CA VAL A 269 0.06 2.17 -17.74
C VAL A 269 0.83 0.86 -17.76
N ILE A 270 2.03 0.87 -17.18
CA ILE A 270 2.81 -0.34 -16.94
C ILE A 270 2.85 -0.62 -15.44
N ILE A 271 2.38 -1.80 -15.01
CA ILE A 271 2.44 -2.24 -13.60
C ILE A 271 3.72 -3.02 -13.39
N ILE A 272 4.54 -2.59 -12.44
CA ILE A 272 5.82 -3.21 -12.09
C ILE A 272 5.72 -3.74 -10.67
N PRO A 273 5.67 -5.08 -10.49
CA PRO A 273 5.49 -5.67 -9.18
C PRO A 273 6.77 -5.59 -8.34
N GLY A 274 6.59 -5.74 -7.04
CA GLY A 274 7.65 -5.92 -6.06
C GLY A 274 8.32 -7.28 -6.10
N PHE A 275 9.27 -7.48 -5.18
CA PHE A 275 9.94 -8.75 -4.96
C PHE A 275 8.90 -9.86 -4.71
N LEU A 276 9.09 -11.04 -5.30
CA LEU A 276 8.14 -12.17 -5.32
C LEU A 276 6.81 -11.92 -6.07
N GLY A 277 6.61 -10.76 -6.69
CA GLY A 277 5.34 -10.40 -7.33
C GLY A 277 5.16 -10.87 -8.78
N SER A 278 6.10 -11.64 -9.33
CA SER A 278 5.99 -12.27 -10.66
C SER A 278 6.06 -13.79 -10.57
N GLU A 279 5.21 -14.48 -11.33
CA GLU A 279 5.30 -15.92 -11.57
C GLU A 279 6.63 -16.24 -12.25
N LEU A 280 7.32 -17.28 -11.77
CA LEU A 280 8.50 -17.81 -12.42
C LEU A 280 8.24 -19.23 -12.88
N THR A 281 8.62 -19.53 -14.13
CA THR A 281 8.56 -20.87 -14.72
C THR A 281 9.97 -21.35 -15.05
N LEU A 282 10.24 -22.64 -14.88
CA LEU A 282 11.45 -23.30 -15.35
C LEU A 282 11.05 -24.28 -16.44
N ASN A 283 11.51 -24.06 -17.67
CA ASN A 283 11.17 -24.88 -18.84
C ASN A 283 9.64 -25.08 -18.98
N GLY A 284 8.88 -23.98 -18.83
CA GLY A 284 7.42 -23.96 -18.93
C GLY A 284 6.68 -24.50 -17.69
N LYS A 285 7.38 -24.96 -16.65
CA LYS A 285 6.75 -25.40 -15.39
C LYS A 285 6.85 -24.31 -14.33
N VAL A 286 5.72 -23.88 -13.78
CA VAL A 286 5.67 -22.93 -12.65
C VAL A 286 6.49 -23.45 -11.46
N ILE A 287 7.51 -22.69 -11.05
CA ILE A 287 8.35 -22.92 -9.86
C ILE A 287 8.04 -21.92 -8.74
N TRP A 288 7.50 -20.75 -9.09
CA TRP A 288 6.96 -19.75 -8.17
C TRP A 288 5.62 -19.27 -8.74
N PRO A 289 4.52 -19.25 -7.97
CA PRO A 289 4.50 -19.03 -6.52
C PRO A 289 4.11 -20.23 -5.65
N LYS A 290 4.60 -21.43 -5.97
CA LYS A 290 4.26 -22.65 -5.22
C LYS A 290 4.97 -22.71 -3.85
N VAL A 291 4.44 -22.00 -2.85
CA VAL A 291 5.08 -21.87 -1.52
C VAL A 291 5.36 -23.21 -0.86
N LYS A 292 4.38 -24.12 -0.87
CA LYS A 292 4.55 -25.45 -0.26
C LYS A 292 5.71 -26.23 -0.92
N ASP A 293 5.90 -26.06 -2.22
CA ASP A 293 6.99 -26.70 -2.95
C ASP A 293 8.32 -26.00 -2.65
N PHE A 294 8.34 -24.67 -2.59
CA PHE A 294 9.50 -23.88 -2.18
C PHE A 294 9.96 -24.24 -0.76
N LEU A 295 9.05 -24.35 0.20
CA LEU A 295 9.42 -24.70 1.57
C LEU A 295 9.91 -26.14 1.72
N LYS A 296 9.52 -27.05 0.84
CA LYS A 296 10.07 -28.41 0.79
C LYS A 296 11.43 -28.44 0.09
N ASN A 297 11.54 -27.72 -1.02
CA ASN A 297 12.68 -27.74 -1.94
C ASN A 297 13.12 -26.31 -2.33
N PRO A 298 13.67 -25.52 -1.39
CA PRO A 298 13.99 -24.12 -1.63
C PRO A 298 15.05 -23.95 -2.72
N GLU A 299 15.93 -24.95 -2.88
CA GLU A 299 16.99 -25.02 -3.89
C GLU A 299 16.49 -24.87 -5.33
N THR A 300 15.19 -25.10 -5.58
CA THR A 300 14.55 -24.89 -6.88
C THR A 300 14.59 -23.42 -7.35
N LEU A 301 14.81 -22.47 -6.44
CA LEU A 301 14.93 -21.05 -6.77
C LEU A 301 16.37 -20.52 -6.68
N LYS A 302 17.33 -21.31 -6.17
CA LYS A 302 18.68 -20.85 -5.85
C LYS A 302 19.46 -20.38 -7.07
N LEU A 303 20.23 -19.30 -6.91
CA LEU A 303 21.21 -18.81 -7.89
C LEU A 303 22.65 -19.20 -7.47
N PRO A 304 23.56 -19.43 -8.43
CA PRO A 304 23.38 -19.41 -9.88
C PRO A 304 22.84 -20.72 -10.47
N GLU A 305 22.54 -21.72 -9.64
CA GLU A 305 22.23 -23.09 -10.10
C GLU A 305 20.99 -23.16 -11.00
N VAL A 306 20.03 -22.24 -10.84
CA VAL A 306 18.77 -22.21 -11.59
C VAL A 306 18.58 -20.86 -12.30
N ILE A 307 19.34 -20.66 -13.38
CA ILE A 307 19.26 -19.48 -14.26
C ILE A 307 18.70 -19.81 -15.65
N GLU A 308 19.24 -20.84 -16.32
CA GLU A 308 18.80 -21.19 -17.67
C GLU A 308 17.40 -21.79 -17.68
N GLY A 309 16.58 -21.34 -18.65
CA GLY A 309 15.20 -21.79 -18.80
C GLY A 309 14.23 -21.19 -17.77
N VAL A 310 14.68 -20.28 -16.90
CA VAL A 310 13.76 -19.52 -16.04
C VAL A 310 13.20 -18.30 -16.75
N GLU A 311 11.88 -18.20 -16.79
CA GLU A 311 11.15 -17.09 -17.39
C GLU A 311 10.11 -16.52 -16.42
N ALA A 312 9.99 -15.20 -16.40
CA ALA A 312 8.92 -14.51 -15.70
C ALA A 312 7.74 -14.30 -16.65
N THR A 313 6.58 -14.86 -16.31
CA THR A 313 5.46 -15.06 -17.26
C THR A 313 4.28 -14.14 -16.99
N ALA A 314 3.98 -13.88 -15.72
CA ALA A 314 2.82 -13.08 -15.30
C ALA A 314 3.08 -12.41 -13.95
N LEU A 315 2.19 -11.48 -13.57
CA LEU A 315 2.11 -11.06 -12.17
C LEU A 315 1.51 -12.22 -11.35
N VAL A 316 1.87 -12.30 -10.07
CA VAL A 316 1.25 -13.30 -9.18
C VAL A 316 -0.21 -12.91 -8.94
N ASP A 317 -1.13 -13.82 -9.30
CA ASP A 317 -2.59 -13.64 -9.18
C ASP A 317 -3.20 -14.27 -7.92
N GLU A 318 -2.52 -15.22 -7.26
CA GLU A 318 -3.08 -16.04 -6.16
C GLU A 318 -2.44 -15.79 -4.78
N VAL A 319 -3.15 -16.23 -3.73
CA VAL A 319 -2.75 -16.13 -2.32
C VAL A 319 -1.54 -17.01 -2.02
N VAL A 320 -0.38 -16.36 -1.94
CA VAL A 320 0.89 -16.94 -1.50
C VAL A 320 1.06 -16.62 -0.01
N VAL A 321 0.79 -17.58 0.87
CA VAL A 321 1.04 -17.41 2.31
C VAL A 321 2.50 -17.75 2.59
N PHE A 322 3.33 -16.74 2.88
CA PHE A 322 4.70 -16.93 3.33
C PHE A 322 4.84 -16.42 4.77
N PRO A 323 5.37 -17.21 5.72
CA PRO A 323 5.70 -16.71 7.05
C PRO A 323 6.64 -15.49 6.98
N GLY A 324 6.09 -14.31 7.27
CA GLY A 324 6.80 -13.04 7.20
C GLY A 324 6.73 -12.29 5.87
N LEU A 325 6.04 -12.79 4.83
CA LEU A 325 5.70 -12.01 3.63
C LEU A 325 4.18 -12.09 3.38
N LEU A 326 3.52 -10.94 3.43
CA LEU A 326 2.07 -10.82 3.37
C LEU A 326 1.49 -11.19 1.98
N ARG A 327 0.26 -11.70 2.01
CA ARG A 327 -0.65 -12.11 0.92
C ARG A 327 -0.42 -11.38 -0.42
N LEU A 328 -0.09 -12.13 -1.48
CA LEU A 328 0.04 -11.65 -2.87
C LEU A 328 -1.32 -11.59 -3.64
N ASP A 329 -2.42 -11.16 -3.00
CA ASP A 329 -3.73 -10.92 -3.63
C ASP A 329 -3.87 -9.48 -4.19
N ALA A 330 -2.73 -8.84 -4.46
CA ALA A 330 -2.65 -7.39 -4.59
C ALA A 330 -2.83 -6.90 -6.03
N TYR A 331 -2.17 -7.55 -6.99
CA TYR A 331 -2.15 -7.04 -8.37
C TYR A 331 -3.44 -7.32 -9.12
N GLN A 332 -4.12 -8.45 -8.86
CA GLN A 332 -5.41 -8.75 -9.50
C GLN A 332 -6.48 -7.72 -9.14
N ARG A 333 -6.52 -7.26 -7.88
CA ARG A 333 -7.47 -6.22 -7.45
C ARG A 333 -7.18 -4.88 -8.12
N LEU A 334 -5.89 -4.54 -8.22
CA LEU A 334 -5.44 -3.35 -8.93
C LEU A 334 -5.76 -3.41 -10.43
N THR A 335 -5.43 -4.51 -11.11
CA THR A 335 -5.73 -4.68 -12.55
C THR A 335 -7.23 -4.67 -12.80
N ARG A 336 -8.01 -5.37 -11.97
CA ARG A 336 -9.48 -5.36 -12.03
C ARG A 336 -10.03 -3.95 -11.84
N TYR A 337 -9.52 -3.19 -10.87
CA TYR A 337 -9.92 -1.79 -10.69
C TYR A 337 -9.62 -0.95 -11.93
N LEU A 338 -8.43 -1.09 -12.51
CA LEU A 338 -8.05 -0.36 -13.73
C LEU A 338 -8.95 -0.74 -14.92
N GLN A 339 -9.25 -2.02 -15.09
CA GLN A 339 -10.08 -2.53 -16.19
C GLN A 339 -11.57 -2.21 -16.00
N GLU A 340 -12.14 -2.52 -14.84
CA GLU A 340 -13.59 -2.40 -14.60
C GLU A 340 -14.02 -0.98 -14.22
N ASN A 341 -13.18 -0.21 -13.51
CA ASN A 341 -13.57 1.11 -12.99
C ASN A 341 -12.94 2.28 -13.75
N LEU A 342 -11.80 2.06 -14.42
CA LEU A 342 -11.09 3.07 -15.20
C LEU A 342 -11.00 2.74 -16.69
N GLU A 343 -11.62 1.63 -17.13
CA GLU A 343 -11.73 1.16 -18.52
C GLU A 343 -10.37 1.15 -19.26
N TYR A 344 -9.36 0.61 -18.56
CA TYR A 344 -8.12 0.18 -19.18
C TYR A 344 -8.30 -1.21 -19.81
N GLU A 345 -7.55 -1.49 -20.88
CA GLU A 345 -7.57 -2.73 -21.63
C GLU A 345 -6.15 -3.30 -21.69
N GLU A 346 -6.02 -4.53 -21.22
CA GLU A 346 -4.74 -5.24 -21.24
C GLU A 346 -4.26 -5.47 -22.67
N GLY A 347 -2.97 -5.25 -22.90
CA GLY A 347 -2.36 -5.35 -24.23
C GLY A 347 -2.61 -4.14 -25.14
N LYS A 348 -3.41 -3.15 -24.71
CA LYS A 348 -3.63 -1.90 -25.45
C LYS A 348 -3.10 -0.68 -24.72
N ASN A 349 -3.55 -0.48 -23.48
CA ASN A 349 -3.13 0.65 -22.64
C ASN A 349 -2.84 0.23 -21.19
N LEU A 350 -2.92 -1.06 -20.88
CA LEU A 350 -2.49 -1.65 -19.61
C LEU A 350 -1.53 -2.80 -19.88
N PHE A 351 -0.35 -2.75 -19.26
CA PHE A 351 0.72 -3.71 -19.49
C PHE A 351 1.32 -4.17 -18.15
N PRO A 352 0.96 -5.37 -17.68
CA PRO A 352 1.66 -6.00 -16.57
C PRO A 352 3.10 -6.35 -16.98
N PHE A 353 4.10 -5.98 -16.16
CA PHE A 353 5.50 -6.27 -16.43
C PHE A 353 6.05 -7.30 -15.43
N ALA A 354 6.03 -8.57 -15.84
CA ALA A 354 6.63 -9.67 -15.08
C ALA A 354 8.16 -9.67 -15.21
N TRP A 355 8.88 -9.94 -14.13
CA TRP A 355 10.34 -9.97 -14.11
C TRP A 355 10.91 -10.96 -13.09
N ASP A 356 12.14 -11.44 -13.32
CA ASP A 356 12.82 -12.34 -12.39
C ASP A 356 13.37 -11.59 -11.18
N TRP A 357 12.55 -11.53 -10.13
CA TRP A 357 12.82 -10.82 -8.88
C TRP A 357 14.03 -11.33 -8.09
N ARG A 358 14.59 -12.49 -8.45
CA ARG A 358 15.81 -13.03 -7.82
C ARG A 358 17.06 -12.29 -8.29
N ARG A 359 17.02 -11.72 -9.49
CA ARG A 359 18.19 -11.15 -10.18
C ARG A 359 18.37 -9.68 -9.86
N ASP A 360 19.49 -9.14 -10.32
CA ASP A 360 19.80 -7.72 -10.31
C ASP A 360 18.68 -6.87 -10.95
N LEU A 361 18.21 -5.86 -10.20
CA LEU A 361 17.14 -4.96 -10.58
C LEU A 361 17.45 -4.16 -11.87
N ARG A 362 18.72 -3.95 -12.22
CA ARG A 362 19.13 -3.31 -13.48
C ARG A 362 18.70 -4.14 -14.69
N ARG A 363 18.69 -5.47 -14.57
CA ARG A 363 18.20 -6.36 -15.64
C ARG A 363 16.70 -6.17 -15.87
N ALA A 364 15.93 -6.06 -14.79
CA ALA A 364 14.51 -5.77 -14.88
C ALA A 364 14.26 -4.38 -15.48
N ALA A 365 15.06 -3.38 -15.13
CA ALA A 365 14.96 -2.05 -15.73
C ALA A 365 15.29 -2.04 -17.23
N SER A 366 16.27 -2.85 -17.67
CA SER A 366 16.55 -3.06 -19.10
C SER A 366 15.37 -3.70 -19.81
N GLY A 367 14.82 -4.78 -19.25
CA GLY A 367 13.65 -5.47 -19.81
C GLY A 367 12.40 -4.58 -19.88
N LEU A 368 12.22 -3.68 -18.91
CA LEU A 368 11.17 -2.67 -18.94
C LEU A 368 11.35 -1.71 -20.13
N GLY A 369 12.58 -1.27 -20.38
CA GLY A 369 12.91 -0.45 -21.55
C GLY A 369 12.67 -1.19 -22.87
N GLU A 370 13.05 -2.46 -22.96
CA GLU A 370 12.79 -3.32 -24.11
C GLU A 370 11.28 -3.47 -24.38
N LEU A 371 10.48 -3.70 -23.33
CA LEU A 371 9.02 -3.74 -23.46
C LEU A 371 8.48 -2.42 -24.03
N ILE A 372 8.88 -1.29 -23.46
CA ILE A 372 8.40 0.03 -23.91
C ILE A 372 8.76 0.29 -25.37
N HIS A 373 10.00 -0.01 -25.77
CA HIS A 373 10.42 0.13 -27.16
C HIS A 373 9.66 -0.81 -28.09
N LYS A 374 9.49 -2.08 -27.71
CA LYS A 374 8.70 -3.05 -28.48
C LYS A 374 7.27 -2.57 -28.71
N LEU A 375 6.58 -2.11 -27.65
CA LEU A 375 5.21 -1.61 -27.76
C LEU A 375 5.09 -0.41 -28.72
N ARG A 376 6.14 0.43 -28.78
CA ARG A 376 6.20 1.57 -29.71
C ARG A 376 6.51 1.14 -31.14
N ASP A 377 7.48 0.25 -31.32
CA ASP A 377 7.88 -0.26 -32.64
C ASP A 377 6.75 -1.05 -33.31
N GLU A 378 5.96 -1.79 -32.50
CA GLU A 378 4.75 -2.49 -32.94
C GLU A 378 3.53 -1.57 -33.11
N ASN A 379 3.68 -0.25 -32.89
CA ASN A 379 2.62 0.77 -32.93
C ASN A 379 1.43 0.46 -32.02
N ILE A 380 1.67 -0.24 -30.91
CA ILE A 380 0.65 -0.48 -29.88
C ILE A 380 0.45 0.78 -29.05
N ILE A 381 1.54 1.50 -28.75
CA ILE A 381 1.52 2.78 -28.04
C ILE A 381 2.31 3.84 -28.80
N ASP A 382 1.87 5.08 -28.74
CA ASP A 382 2.52 6.27 -29.33
C ASP A 382 2.87 7.34 -28.27
N GLU A 383 2.07 7.42 -27.22
CA GLU A 383 2.27 8.29 -26.08
C GLU A 383 3.34 7.81 -25.08
N LYS A 384 3.74 8.70 -24.17
CA LYS A 384 4.54 8.34 -23.01
C LYS A 384 3.72 7.49 -22.03
N VAL A 385 4.39 6.56 -21.35
CA VAL A 385 3.77 5.66 -20.38
C VAL A 385 3.79 6.22 -18.96
N ILE A 386 2.82 5.82 -18.15
CA ILE A 386 2.84 5.96 -16.69
C ILE A 386 3.39 4.66 -16.12
N LEU A 387 4.45 4.74 -15.32
CA LEU A 387 4.98 3.57 -14.63
C LEU A 387 4.42 3.50 -13.21
N MET A 388 3.80 2.38 -12.88
CA MET A 388 3.22 2.10 -11.59
C MET A 388 4.03 1.01 -10.89
N GLY A 389 4.98 1.44 -10.05
CA GLY A 389 5.85 0.55 -9.30
C GLY A 389 5.27 0.24 -7.92
N HIS A 390 5.39 -1.02 -7.49
CA HIS A 390 5.20 -1.42 -6.11
C HIS A 390 6.49 -1.94 -5.50
N SER A 391 6.78 -1.58 -4.24
CA SER A 391 7.88 -2.16 -3.45
C SER A 391 9.18 -2.11 -4.27
N ALA A 392 9.90 -3.23 -4.44
CA ALA A 392 11.10 -3.32 -5.28
C ALA A 392 10.90 -2.84 -6.73
N GLY A 393 9.70 -3.01 -7.29
CA GLY A 393 9.34 -2.51 -8.62
C GLY A 393 9.42 -0.99 -8.75
N CYS A 394 9.34 -0.26 -7.63
CA CYS A 394 9.58 1.18 -7.62
C CYS A 394 11.04 1.51 -7.96
N GLN A 395 12.00 0.71 -7.48
CA GLN A 395 13.41 0.91 -7.80
C GLN A 395 13.71 0.52 -9.26
N VAL A 396 13.07 -0.53 -9.79
CA VAL A 396 13.15 -0.90 -11.21
C VAL A 396 12.67 0.26 -12.10
N ALA A 397 11.49 0.81 -11.81
CA ALA A 397 10.92 1.95 -12.54
C ALA A 397 11.85 3.17 -12.51
N ARG A 398 12.36 3.51 -11.31
CA ARG A 398 13.29 4.63 -11.13
C ARG A 398 14.60 4.41 -11.87
N TYR A 399 15.20 3.22 -11.80
CA TYR A 399 16.46 2.96 -12.47
C TYR A 399 16.33 3.15 -13.99
N TYR A 400 15.24 2.67 -14.59
CA TYR A 400 14.96 2.90 -16.00
C TYR A 400 14.87 4.40 -16.34
N VAL A 401 14.08 5.17 -15.57
CA VAL A 401 13.90 6.61 -15.81
C VAL A 401 15.19 7.40 -15.62
N GLU A 402 15.90 7.15 -14.53
CA GLU A 402 17.02 7.98 -14.10
C GLU A 402 18.32 7.61 -14.81
N ARG A 403 18.53 6.33 -15.12
CA ARG A 403 19.81 5.80 -15.61
C ARG A 403 19.76 5.23 -17.03
N MET A 404 18.61 4.80 -17.52
CA MET A 404 18.48 4.12 -18.82
C MET A 404 17.72 4.92 -19.89
N GLY A 405 17.66 6.25 -19.74
CA GLY A 405 17.02 7.14 -20.72
C GLY A 405 15.49 7.17 -20.65
N GLY A 406 14.87 6.47 -19.68
CA GLY A 406 13.42 6.35 -19.57
C GLY A 406 12.65 7.67 -19.44
N ARG A 407 13.30 8.77 -19.01
CA ARG A 407 12.70 10.14 -18.98
C ARG A 407 12.05 10.58 -20.30
N HIS A 408 12.51 10.04 -21.43
CA HIS A 408 11.99 10.37 -22.76
C HIS A 408 10.71 9.60 -23.10
N TYR A 409 10.46 8.48 -22.42
CA TYR A 409 9.37 7.54 -22.68
C TYR A 409 8.33 7.51 -21.56
N VAL A 410 8.68 8.02 -20.38
CA VAL A 410 7.84 8.00 -19.18
C VAL A 410 7.29 9.41 -18.92
N ASP A 411 5.99 9.49 -18.71
CA ASP A 411 5.27 10.71 -18.33
C ASP A 411 5.35 10.95 -16.83
N ARG A 412 5.15 9.90 -16.03
CA ARG A 412 5.06 9.98 -14.56
C ARG A 412 5.40 8.64 -13.90
N LEU A 413 5.90 8.72 -12.67
CA LEU A 413 6.04 7.59 -11.76
C LEU A 413 4.95 7.63 -10.69
N ILE A 414 4.29 6.49 -10.47
CA ILE A 414 3.46 6.22 -9.30
C ILE A 414 4.17 5.13 -8.50
N LEU A 415 4.72 5.49 -7.34
CA LEU A 415 5.54 4.62 -6.50
C LEU A 415 4.77 4.25 -5.24
N MET A 416 4.49 2.96 -5.05
CA MET A 416 3.68 2.46 -3.94
C MET A 416 4.54 1.61 -2.99
N GLY A 417 4.72 2.09 -1.75
CA GLY A 417 5.50 1.38 -0.71
C GLY A 417 6.95 1.10 -1.13
N GLY A 418 7.54 1.91 -2.02
CA GLY A 418 8.86 1.61 -2.57
C GLY A 418 9.99 1.91 -1.58
N PRO A 419 10.93 1.01 -1.29
CA PRO A 419 12.02 1.26 -0.35
C PRO A 419 13.13 2.11 -0.99
N MET A 420 12.93 3.43 -1.15
CA MET A 420 13.89 4.34 -1.78
C MET A 420 15.24 4.38 -1.06
N GLN A 421 15.23 4.19 0.26
CA GLN A 421 16.43 4.11 1.11
C GLN A 421 16.68 2.69 1.65
N GLY A 422 16.02 1.68 1.07
CA GLY A 422 16.05 0.29 1.54
C GLY A 422 15.14 0.03 2.75
N SER A 423 15.14 -1.21 3.24
CA SER A 423 14.44 -1.59 4.47
C SER A 423 15.17 -2.70 5.22
N LEU A 424 14.84 -2.91 6.50
CA LEU A 424 15.41 -3.99 7.31
C LEU A 424 14.83 -5.38 6.98
N LYS A 425 13.73 -5.44 6.23
CA LYS A 425 13.02 -6.69 5.94
C LYS A 425 13.85 -7.69 5.11
N PRO A 426 14.55 -7.29 4.03
CA PRO A 426 15.50 -8.17 3.32
C PRO A 426 16.54 -8.79 4.24
N LEU A 427 17.18 -7.96 5.08
CA LEU A 427 18.27 -8.38 5.96
C LEU A 427 17.81 -9.37 7.02
N THR A 428 16.69 -9.07 7.67
CA THR A 428 16.07 -9.99 8.64
C THR A 428 15.59 -11.29 7.99
N SER A 429 15.29 -11.30 6.68
CA SER A 429 14.96 -12.53 5.97
C SER A 429 16.20 -13.42 5.74
N VAL A 430 17.37 -12.81 5.55
CA VAL A 430 18.65 -13.52 5.44
C VAL A 430 19.12 -14.02 6.81
N TRP A 431 19.14 -13.15 7.83
CA TRP A 431 19.68 -13.49 9.16
C TRP A 431 18.71 -14.23 10.08
N ASN A 432 17.41 -13.92 9.98
CA ASN A 432 16.42 -14.33 10.96
C ASN A 432 15.23 -14.97 10.27
N SER A 433 15.43 -16.17 9.72
CA SER A 433 14.37 -17.08 9.25
C SER A 433 13.41 -17.55 10.37
N ALA A 434 13.26 -16.77 11.44
CA ALA A 434 12.39 -16.90 12.61
C ALA A 434 10.89 -16.75 12.30
N GLY A 435 10.46 -16.97 11.07
CA GLY A 435 9.08 -17.30 10.72
C GLY A 435 8.85 -18.79 10.42
N PHE A 436 9.91 -19.58 10.22
CA PHE A 436 9.78 -20.99 9.83
C PHE A 436 9.95 -21.91 11.03
N PHE A 437 8.87 -22.50 11.52
CA PHE A 437 8.96 -23.72 12.33
C PHE A 437 9.74 -24.80 11.55
N GLY A 438 10.77 -25.40 12.17
CA GLY A 438 11.34 -26.67 11.73
C GLY A 438 12.46 -26.62 10.67
N TRP A 439 13.43 -27.52 10.87
CA TRP A 439 14.53 -28.15 10.09
C TRP A 439 15.01 -27.61 8.70
N ASN A 440 14.47 -26.53 8.13
CA ASN A 440 14.78 -26.01 6.79
C ASN A 440 15.27 -24.54 6.76
N LYS A 441 15.42 -23.91 7.93
CA LYS A 441 15.80 -22.49 8.09
C LYS A 441 17.07 -22.08 7.35
N ASP A 442 18.13 -22.87 7.51
CA ASP A 442 19.44 -22.58 6.90
C ASP A 442 19.40 -22.73 5.38
N ARG A 443 18.55 -23.64 4.87
CA ARG A 443 18.38 -23.85 3.42
C ARG A 443 17.68 -22.65 2.78
N VAL A 444 16.56 -22.21 3.36
CA VAL A 444 15.85 -21.01 2.86
C VAL A 444 16.74 -19.76 2.93
N SER A 445 17.44 -19.54 4.05
CA SER A 445 18.36 -18.40 4.19
C SER A 445 19.46 -18.42 3.12
N LYS A 446 20.08 -19.58 2.85
CA LYS A 446 21.08 -19.74 1.78
C LYS A 446 20.52 -19.43 0.39
N VAL A 447 19.26 -19.80 0.12
CA VAL A 447 18.61 -19.48 -1.15
C VAL A 447 18.33 -18.00 -1.27
N LEU A 448 17.74 -17.37 -0.24
CA LEU A 448 17.48 -15.93 -0.25
C LEU A 448 18.79 -15.12 -0.37
N GLY A 449 19.84 -15.56 0.32
CA GLY A 449 21.18 -14.98 0.23
C GLY A 449 21.87 -15.18 -1.13
N SER A 450 21.28 -15.97 -2.05
CA SER A 450 21.77 -16.06 -3.42
C SER A 450 21.22 -14.99 -4.36
N PHE A 451 20.27 -14.16 -3.91
CA PHE A 451 19.51 -13.23 -4.76
C PHE A 451 20.12 -11.82 -4.75
N PRO A 452 20.80 -11.35 -5.81
CA PRO A 452 21.34 -9.99 -5.87
C PRO A 452 20.28 -8.92 -5.62
N GLY A 453 19.06 -9.13 -6.12
CA GLY A 453 17.97 -8.18 -5.95
C GLY A 453 17.56 -7.96 -4.49
N LEU A 454 17.83 -8.92 -3.60
CA LEU A 454 17.56 -8.77 -2.17
C LEU A 454 18.56 -7.81 -1.50
N TYR A 455 19.84 -7.89 -1.90
CA TYR A 455 20.90 -7.00 -1.40
C TYR A 455 20.71 -5.55 -1.85
N GLN A 456 20.18 -5.34 -3.06
CA GLN A 456 19.87 -4.01 -3.59
C GLN A 456 18.74 -3.29 -2.82
N LEU A 457 18.02 -3.99 -1.94
CA LEU A 457 16.95 -3.46 -1.08
C LEU A 457 17.39 -3.23 0.38
N LEU A 458 18.64 -3.49 0.73
CA LEU A 458 19.18 -3.30 2.08
C LEU A 458 19.18 -1.82 2.50
N PRO A 459 19.09 -1.52 3.81
CA PRO A 459 18.97 -0.14 4.29
C PRO A 459 20.27 0.64 4.07
N ARG A 460 20.11 1.92 3.73
CA ARG A 460 21.22 2.89 3.61
C ARG A 460 21.49 3.68 4.88
N SER A 461 20.47 3.81 5.73
CA SER A 461 20.57 4.56 6.97
C SER A 461 21.32 3.78 8.05
N GLU A 462 21.89 4.52 8.99
CA GLU A 462 22.48 3.95 10.20
C GLU A 462 21.37 3.44 11.13
N CYS A 463 20.90 2.21 10.88
CA CYS A 463 19.79 1.60 11.60
C CYS A 463 20.15 0.21 12.19
N ILE A 464 21.42 -0.19 12.09
CA ILE A 464 21.91 -1.48 12.58
C ILE A 464 23.01 -1.21 13.61
N PHE A 465 22.90 -1.86 14.76
CA PHE A 465 23.75 -1.64 15.92
C PHE A 465 24.19 -2.97 16.52
N HIS A 466 25.33 -2.97 17.19
CA HIS A 466 25.69 -4.02 18.14
C HIS A 466 24.79 -3.97 19.39
N GLU A 467 24.80 -5.01 20.22
CA GLU A 467 23.99 -5.06 21.45
C GLU A 467 24.29 -3.91 22.43
N ASP A 468 25.52 -3.41 22.42
CA ASP A 468 25.96 -2.26 23.24
C ASP A 468 25.54 -0.90 22.67
N GLY A 469 24.87 -0.88 21.52
CA GLY A 469 24.39 0.32 20.84
C GLY A 469 25.40 0.98 19.89
N THR A 470 26.60 0.42 19.72
CA THR A 470 27.55 0.93 18.73
C THR A 470 27.07 0.63 17.30
N PRO A 471 27.24 1.54 16.32
CA PRO A 471 26.79 1.32 14.95
C PRO A 471 27.51 0.13 14.29
N PHE A 472 26.75 -0.71 13.56
CA PHE A 472 27.28 -1.81 12.76
C PHE A 472 27.02 -1.54 11.27
N ASN A 473 28.07 -1.17 10.53
CA ASN A 473 27.97 -0.88 9.10
C ASN A 473 28.13 -2.16 8.26
N ILE A 474 26.99 -2.73 7.85
CA ILE A 474 26.93 -3.97 7.05
C ILE A 474 27.55 -3.85 5.65
N TRP A 475 27.77 -2.64 5.14
CA TRP A 475 28.35 -2.40 3.81
C TRP A 475 29.88 -2.44 3.84
N GLU A 476 30.48 -2.04 4.96
CA GLU A 476 31.94 -2.00 5.14
C GLU A 476 32.46 -3.27 5.82
N ASP A 477 31.83 -3.71 6.91
CA ASP A 477 32.14 -4.98 7.54
C ASP A 477 31.29 -6.08 6.90
N LYS A 478 31.93 -6.89 6.05
CA LYS A 478 31.29 -7.96 5.27
C LYS A 478 31.39 -9.34 5.92
N SER A 479 31.98 -9.46 7.10
CA SER A 479 32.20 -10.76 7.76
C SER A 479 30.90 -11.45 8.22
N TRP A 480 29.76 -10.76 8.15
CA TRP A 480 28.44 -11.37 8.29
C TRP A 480 27.99 -12.19 7.07
N LEU A 481 28.71 -12.11 5.95
CA LEU A 481 28.48 -12.86 4.72
C LEU A 481 29.69 -13.75 4.37
N PRO A 482 29.45 -14.91 3.72
CA PRO A 482 30.50 -15.65 3.03
C PRO A 482 31.23 -14.78 2.00
N GLU A 483 32.54 -14.98 1.84
CA GLU A 483 33.40 -14.20 0.93
C GLU A 483 32.90 -14.22 -0.52
N GLU A 484 32.32 -15.33 -0.97
CA GLU A 484 31.77 -15.48 -2.32
C GLU A 484 30.59 -14.53 -2.61
N VAL A 485 29.94 -13.96 -1.58
CA VAL A 485 28.81 -13.03 -1.72
C VAL A 485 29.28 -11.57 -1.64
N HIS A 486 30.52 -11.30 -1.20
CA HIS A 486 31.03 -9.92 -1.07
C HIS A 486 30.92 -9.11 -2.38
N PRO A 487 31.24 -9.66 -3.57
CA PRO A 487 31.06 -8.93 -4.82
C PRO A 487 29.60 -8.55 -5.11
N VAL A 488 28.64 -9.38 -4.70
CA VAL A 488 27.20 -9.10 -4.84
C VAL A 488 26.78 -7.95 -3.95
N LEU A 489 27.32 -7.88 -2.72
CA LEU A 489 27.06 -6.77 -1.81
C LEU A 489 27.67 -5.45 -2.31
N ASP A 490 28.89 -5.48 -2.85
CA ASP A 490 29.54 -4.31 -3.45
C ASP A 490 28.74 -3.76 -4.64
N ASP A 491 28.32 -4.65 -5.52
CA ASP A 491 27.50 -4.32 -6.68
C ASP A 491 26.12 -3.79 -6.28
N ALA A 492 25.53 -4.32 -5.20
CA ALA A 492 24.29 -3.80 -4.63
C ALA A 492 24.45 -2.38 -4.06
N ARG A 493 25.60 -2.09 -3.42
CA ARG A 493 25.94 -0.75 -2.94
C ARG A 493 26.06 0.23 -4.10
N GLU A 494 26.79 -0.15 -5.15
CA GLU A 494 26.95 0.68 -6.36
C GLU A 494 25.57 1.01 -6.96
N PHE A 495 24.69 0.02 -7.10
CA PHE A 495 23.33 0.24 -7.58
C PHE A 495 22.56 1.31 -6.76
N GLN A 496 22.67 1.28 -5.44
CA GLN A 496 22.00 2.26 -4.58
C GLN A 496 22.64 3.65 -4.68
N GLU A 497 23.96 3.74 -4.80
CA GLU A 497 24.69 4.99 -5.03
C GLU A 497 24.37 5.61 -6.38
N ASP A 498 24.08 4.78 -7.39
CA ASP A 498 23.79 5.21 -8.75
C ASP A 498 22.41 5.90 -8.90
N LEU A 499 21.46 5.58 -8.02
CA LEU A 499 20.10 6.13 -8.01
C LEU A 499 20.04 7.49 -7.28
N PRO A 500 19.72 8.60 -7.97
CA PRO A 500 19.64 9.92 -7.35
C PRO A 500 18.40 10.07 -6.46
N ASN A 501 18.52 10.87 -5.38
CA ASN A 501 17.41 11.22 -4.48
C ASN A 501 16.38 12.20 -5.08
N LYS A 502 16.30 12.32 -6.41
CA LYS A 502 15.33 13.14 -7.15
C LYS A 502 14.89 12.38 -8.39
N SER A 503 13.74 12.73 -8.93
CA SER A 503 13.31 12.19 -10.22
C SER A 503 13.37 13.22 -11.34
N ARG A 504 13.64 12.73 -12.56
CA ARG A 504 13.58 13.50 -13.81
C ARG A 504 12.17 13.63 -14.38
N VAL A 505 11.19 12.93 -13.81
CA VAL A 505 9.77 13.01 -14.18
C VAL A 505 8.93 13.26 -12.92
N PRO A 506 7.69 13.75 -13.05
CA PRO A 506 6.78 13.87 -11.92
C PRO A 506 6.59 12.53 -11.19
N VAL A 507 6.51 12.59 -9.86
CA VAL A 507 6.38 11.40 -8.99
C VAL A 507 5.27 11.59 -7.98
N VAL A 508 4.50 10.52 -7.78
CA VAL A 508 3.60 10.36 -6.63
C VAL A 508 4.12 9.22 -5.76
N SER A 509 4.49 9.52 -4.52
CA SER A 509 4.82 8.53 -3.49
C SER A 509 3.57 8.21 -2.68
N ILE A 510 3.01 7.03 -2.92
CA ILE A 510 1.94 6.43 -2.11
C ILE A 510 2.62 5.51 -1.09
N PHE A 511 2.33 5.69 0.19
CA PHE A 511 3.00 4.90 1.24
C PHE A 511 2.10 4.67 2.46
N GLY A 512 2.37 3.56 3.14
CA GLY A 512 1.65 3.18 4.35
C GLY A 512 2.25 3.80 5.60
N TYR A 513 1.41 4.07 6.60
CA TYR A 513 1.82 4.44 7.96
C TYR A 513 0.89 3.79 8.99
N GLY A 514 1.25 3.90 10.27
CA GLY A 514 0.48 3.34 11.38
C GLY A 514 0.58 1.82 11.50
N GLN A 515 1.56 1.19 10.85
CA GLN A 515 1.81 -0.24 10.92
C GLN A 515 3.17 -0.50 11.57
N LYS A 516 3.21 -1.49 12.46
CA LYS A 516 4.41 -1.88 13.19
C LYS A 516 5.52 -2.32 12.22
N THR A 517 6.52 -1.46 12.05
CA THR A 517 7.58 -1.56 11.06
C THR A 517 8.95 -1.57 11.72
N ALA A 518 9.87 -2.41 11.24
CA ALA A 518 11.22 -2.50 11.78
C ALA A 518 11.99 -1.18 11.56
N GLU A 519 12.39 -0.53 12.65
CA GLU A 519 13.10 0.75 12.65
C GLU A 519 14.61 0.55 12.86
N LYS A 520 14.97 -0.25 13.87
CA LYS A 520 16.36 -0.53 14.23
C LYS A 520 16.57 -2.01 14.45
N LEU A 521 17.80 -2.45 14.21
CA LEU A 521 18.23 -3.82 14.39
C LEU A 521 19.46 -3.87 15.28
N PHE A 522 19.39 -4.67 16.34
CA PHE A 522 20.50 -4.91 17.26
C PHE A 522 21.02 -6.32 17.03
N VAL A 523 22.30 -6.47 16.72
CA VAL A 523 22.93 -7.74 16.39
C VAL A 523 23.90 -8.18 17.47
N LYS A 524 23.88 -9.48 17.76
CA LYS A 524 24.93 -10.18 18.49
C LYS A 524 25.77 -10.98 17.50
N ARG A 525 27.09 -10.92 17.67
CA ARG A 525 28.05 -11.59 16.79
C ARG A 525 28.94 -12.53 17.60
N ASP A 526 29.40 -13.61 16.98
CA ASP A 526 30.43 -14.48 17.55
C ASP A 526 31.85 -13.97 17.25
N ASP A 527 32.86 -14.69 17.74
CA ASP A 527 34.28 -14.34 17.58
C ASP A 527 34.74 -14.40 16.11
N GLU A 528 34.00 -15.09 15.24
CA GLU A 528 34.25 -15.16 13.79
C GLU A 528 33.54 -14.02 13.03
N GLY A 529 32.80 -13.15 13.74
CA GLY A 529 32.09 -12.01 13.17
C GLY A 529 30.72 -12.38 12.59
N LYS A 530 30.24 -13.61 12.74
CA LYS A 530 28.94 -14.05 12.24
C LYS A 530 27.83 -13.58 13.17
N VAL A 531 26.70 -13.16 12.58
CA VAL A 531 25.51 -12.78 13.36
C VAL A 531 24.84 -14.03 13.93
N VAL A 532 24.74 -14.11 15.27
CA VAL A 532 24.15 -15.24 15.99
C VAL A 532 22.73 -14.97 16.49
N SER A 533 22.40 -13.71 16.76
CA SER A 533 21.04 -13.31 17.11
C SER A 533 20.76 -11.86 16.74
N CYS A 534 19.48 -11.55 16.53
CA CYS A 534 18.98 -10.24 16.17
C CYS A 534 17.81 -9.84 17.07
N ARG A 535 17.79 -8.60 17.55
CA ARG A 535 16.64 -7.98 18.21
C ARG A 535 16.18 -6.79 17.38
N ILE A 536 14.90 -6.76 17.03
CA ILE A 536 14.30 -5.69 16.21
C ILE A 536 13.58 -4.72 17.15
N GLN A 537 13.86 -3.43 16.98
CA GLN A 537 13.04 -2.35 17.50
C GLN A 537 12.08 -1.89 16.42
N TYR A 538 10.81 -1.71 16.78
CA TYR A 538 9.73 -1.34 15.87
C TYR A 538 9.23 0.07 16.13
N THR A 539 8.65 0.66 15.10
CA THR A 539 7.92 1.94 15.11
C THR A 539 6.62 1.79 14.32
N ASP A 540 5.64 2.66 14.53
CA ASP A 540 4.41 2.69 13.73
C ASP A 540 4.54 3.59 12.49
N GLN A 541 5.71 4.19 12.26
CA GLN A 541 6.02 5.07 11.12
C GLN A 541 6.37 4.29 9.84
N GLY A 542 5.48 3.38 9.42
CA GLY A 542 5.65 2.62 8.19
C GLY A 542 4.46 1.70 7.87
N ASP A 543 4.66 0.84 6.87
CA ASP A 543 3.62 -0.04 6.30
C ASP A 543 3.76 -1.53 6.72
N GLY A 544 4.60 -1.82 7.71
CA GLY A 544 4.93 -3.16 8.19
C GLY A 544 6.15 -3.76 7.50
N THR A 545 6.62 -3.16 6.39
CA THR A 545 7.81 -3.59 5.65
C THR A 545 8.80 -2.45 5.42
N VAL A 546 8.30 -1.29 5.00
CA VAL A 546 9.06 -0.10 4.61
C VAL A 546 8.68 1.05 5.53
N LEU A 547 9.71 1.71 6.09
CA LEU A 547 9.52 2.94 6.85
C LEU A 547 9.06 4.05 5.92
N GLN A 548 8.18 4.94 6.39
CA GLN A 548 7.63 6.03 5.59
C GLN A 548 8.71 6.92 4.96
N ASP A 549 9.79 7.22 5.69
CA ASP A 549 10.89 8.06 5.20
C ASP A 549 11.69 7.38 4.08
N SER A 550 11.71 6.04 4.07
CA SER A 550 12.25 5.27 2.95
C SER A 550 11.26 5.22 1.79
N ALA A 551 9.95 5.32 2.03
CA ALA A 551 8.91 5.25 1.00
C ALA A 551 8.73 6.56 0.20
N ILE A 552 9.14 7.69 0.77
CA ILE A 552 9.00 9.01 0.17
C ILE A 552 10.24 9.31 -0.68
N LEU A 553 10.03 9.59 -1.97
CA LEU A 553 11.08 10.20 -2.78
C LEU A 553 11.08 11.71 -2.52
N PRO A 554 12.23 12.36 -2.28
CA PRO A 554 12.28 13.80 -2.14
C PRO A 554 11.63 14.53 -3.32
N ASP A 555 10.95 15.63 -3.02
CA ASP A 555 10.20 16.48 -3.96
C ASP A 555 8.99 15.82 -4.64
N SER A 556 8.65 14.57 -4.34
CA SER A 556 7.47 13.91 -4.91
C SER A 556 6.17 14.51 -4.34
N GLU A 557 5.08 14.43 -5.09
CA GLU A 557 3.75 14.48 -4.47
C GLU A 557 3.61 13.28 -3.51
N ILE A 558 2.92 13.46 -2.38
CA ILE A 558 2.77 12.40 -1.38
C ILE A 558 1.31 11.99 -1.24
N HIS A 559 1.10 10.72 -0.93
CA HIS A 559 -0.21 10.17 -0.63
C HIS A 559 -0.08 9.12 0.49
N PRO A 560 -0.09 9.56 1.76
CA PRO A 560 -0.06 8.66 2.91
C PRO A 560 -1.40 7.95 3.06
N VAL A 561 -1.37 6.67 3.44
CA VAL A 561 -2.55 5.87 3.81
C VAL A 561 -2.24 5.00 5.02
N GLN A 562 -3.21 4.78 5.90
CA GLN A 562 -3.01 3.94 7.07
C GLN A 562 -3.21 2.46 6.70
N GLN A 563 -2.26 1.89 5.97
CA GLN A 563 -2.41 0.54 5.42
C GLN A 563 -1.08 -0.23 5.36
N GLN A 564 -1.18 -1.57 5.38
CA GLN A 564 -0.04 -2.47 5.24
C GLN A 564 0.51 -2.52 3.82
N HIS A 565 1.79 -2.87 3.71
CA HIS A 565 2.59 -2.89 2.48
C HIS A 565 1.88 -3.55 1.29
N GLY A 566 1.41 -4.79 1.47
CA GLY A 566 0.74 -5.55 0.40
C GLY A 566 -0.69 -5.11 0.09
N ALA A 567 -1.26 -4.19 0.86
CA ALA A 567 -2.66 -3.78 0.77
C ALA A 567 -2.84 -2.30 0.37
N LEU A 568 -1.76 -1.57 0.06
CA LEU A 568 -1.83 -0.14 -0.26
C LEU A 568 -2.86 0.18 -1.35
N TYR A 569 -2.94 -0.62 -2.41
CA TYR A 569 -3.83 -0.42 -3.56
C TYR A 569 -5.29 -0.80 -3.32
N THR A 570 -5.58 -1.56 -2.26
CA THR A 570 -6.97 -1.86 -1.89
C THR A 570 -7.61 -0.69 -1.14
N ASP A 571 -6.79 0.24 -0.66
CA ASP A 571 -7.26 1.44 0.02
C ASP A 571 -8.11 2.32 -0.92
N ALA A 572 -9.21 2.85 -0.39
CA ALA A 572 -10.13 3.68 -1.16
C ALA A 572 -9.50 5.02 -1.57
N ASP A 573 -8.68 5.64 -0.72
CA ASP A 573 -7.99 6.88 -1.04
C ASP A 573 -6.92 6.66 -2.12
N VAL A 574 -6.23 5.51 -2.09
CA VAL A 574 -5.25 5.16 -3.14
C VAL A 574 -5.95 5.01 -4.48
N ARG A 575 -7.04 4.25 -4.55
CA ARG A 575 -7.80 4.11 -5.80
C ARG A 575 -8.33 5.45 -6.31
N MET A 576 -8.79 6.32 -5.41
CA MET A 576 -9.16 7.69 -5.78
C MET A 576 -7.97 8.46 -6.35
N ARG A 577 -6.80 8.37 -5.71
CA ARG A 577 -5.58 9.01 -6.23
C ARG A 577 -5.23 8.48 -7.61
N LEU A 578 -5.30 7.17 -7.83
CA LEU A 578 -5.05 6.55 -9.13
C LEU A 578 -6.03 7.07 -10.20
N ARG A 579 -7.33 7.17 -9.88
CA ARG A 579 -8.31 7.78 -10.80
C ARG A 579 -7.88 9.19 -11.21
N LEU A 580 -7.55 10.04 -10.25
CA LEU A 580 -7.12 11.42 -10.52
C LEU A 580 -5.88 11.46 -11.44
N GLU A 581 -4.91 10.58 -11.21
CA GLU A 581 -3.68 10.51 -12.00
C GLU A 581 -3.89 9.98 -13.42
N LEU A 582 -4.82 9.04 -13.59
CA LEU A 582 -4.94 8.26 -14.81
C LEU A 582 -6.03 8.77 -15.77
N VAL A 583 -7.08 9.41 -15.26
CA VAL A 583 -8.21 9.88 -16.08
C VAL A 583 -8.48 11.38 -15.95
N GLY A 584 -7.84 12.08 -15.00
CA GLY A 584 -8.19 13.45 -14.66
C GLY A 584 -9.55 13.55 -13.95
N LEU A 585 -9.94 14.76 -13.55
CA LEU A 585 -11.28 15.06 -13.03
C LEU A 585 -12.25 15.36 -14.18
#